data_AF-A0A9E0TRR3-F1
#
_entry.id   AF-A0A9E0TRR3-F1
#
_cell.length_a   1.000
_cell.length_b   1.000
_cell.length_c   1.000
_cell.angle_alpha   90.00
_cell.angle_beta   90.00
_cell.angle_gamma   90.00
#
_symmetry.space_group_name_H-M   'P 1'
#
loop_
_entity.id
_entity.type
_entity.pdbx_description
1 polymer ?
#
loop_
_entity_poly.entity_id
_entity_poly.type
_entity_poly.pdbx_seq_one_letter_code
_entity_poly.pdbx_strand_id
1 'polypeptide(L)'
;MKIKIAERLKPFSHLPGASCVIPWSSWKVQAYPELLKFENLTNGQKLGYRLDWKGPVLDFTVELDLEKGAIWVYGHTEEGYRRLCIETTNGGIAIDKKVIVPTSKLERPLERLSLGMSKSLDWQLVRRRHEMAEILPVWFRLGQMVPASSTAKVGAAALLQECEKTEVVKHYLKIFLAGFEGILTPRLSDTDHQGIIPEGEFSESPLILLTEGAQSIRSLFFREMKDEWSFLPCLSPDFHAGRYLQLQTKAGDRIDFEWSKKSLQKVIIDSKASREIFIGVPKPLTSCRLRTSLHGKGVRHSLNKPLALVPSQTFFLDRFEK
;
A
#
# COMPACT_ATOMS: atom_id res chain seq x y z
N MET A 1 5.61 5.19 24.47
CA MET A 1 5.68 3.96 23.67
C MET A 1 5.23 4.32 22.28
N LYS A 2 6.09 4.16 21.27
CA LYS A 2 5.78 4.52 19.88
C LYS A 2 6.22 3.36 18.98
N ILE A 3 5.30 2.85 18.18
CA ILE A 3 5.62 1.88 17.13
C ILE A 3 6.11 2.69 15.93
N LYS A 4 7.24 2.31 15.34
CA LYS A 4 7.85 3.01 14.21
C LYS A 4 8.17 2.02 13.09
N ILE A 5 8.04 2.47 11.85
CA ILE A 5 8.53 1.78 10.67
C ILE A 5 9.71 2.61 10.13
N ALA A 6 10.89 1.99 10.05
CA ALA A 6 12.09 2.63 9.49
C ALA A 6 12.16 2.49 7.96
N GLU A 7 11.56 1.43 7.43
CA GLU A 7 11.49 1.11 6.01
C GLU A 7 10.73 2.19 5.23
N ARG A 8 11.32 2.66 4.14
CA ARG A 8 10.71 3.63 3.22
C ARG A 8 10.22 2.91 1.97
N LEU A 9 8.98 3.17 1.55
CA LEU A 9 8.47 2.61 0.30
C LEU A 9 8.91 3.45 -0.89
N LYS A 10 10.09 3.11 -1.41
CA LYS A 10 10.71 3.75 -2.57
C LYS A 10 11.09 2.70 -3.62
N PRO A 11 10.12 1.96 -4.19
CA PRO A 11 10.43 1.07 -5.30
C PRO A 11 10.99 1.84 -6.48
N PHE A 12 12.01 1.26 -7.13
CA PHE A 12 12.68 1.89 -8.25
C PHE A 12 13.00 0.88 -9.35
N SER A 13 13.27 1.40 -10.54
CA SER A 13 13.62 0.61 -11.72
C SER A 13 14.71 1.33 -12.51
N HIS A 14 15.72 0.59 -12.95
CA HIS A 14 16.76 1.10 -13.84
C HIS A 14 16.43 0.96 -15.33
N LEU A 15 15.29 0.36 -15.67
CA LEU A 15 14.90 0.13 -17.07
C LEU A 15 14.29 1.39 -17.70
N PRO A 16 14.79 1.83 -18.87
CA PRO A 16 14.04 2.72 -19.76
C PRO A 16 12.67 2.12 -20.10
N GLY A 17 11.64 2.95 -20.08
CA GLY A 17 10.26 2.51 -20.30
C GLY A 17 9.58 1.92 -19.07
N ALA A 18 10.19 2.00 -17.89
CA ALA A 18 9.51 1.65 -16.64
C ALA A 18 8.28 2.54 -16.43
N SER A 19 7.18 1.92 -16.01
CA SER A 19 5.91 2.59 -15.76
C SER A 19 5.51 2.52 -14.28
N CYS A 20 4.86 3.57 -13.78
CA CYS A 20 4.24 3.60 -12.47
C CYS A 20 3.03 4.55 -12.44
N VAL A 21 2.09 4.31 -11.53
CA VAL A 21 0.97 5.21 -11.28
C VAL A 21 1.44 6.44 -10.50
N ILE A 22 1.02 7.62 -10.94
CA ILE A 22 1.32 8.90 -10.28
C ILE A 22 0.43 9.01 -9.05
N PRO A 23 0.99 9.08 -7.83
CA PRO A 23 0.20 9.17 -6.61
C PRO A 23 -0.76 10.37 -6.64
N TRP A 24 -1.93 10.17 -6.06
CA TRP A 24 -3.07 11.09 -5.98
C TRP A 24 -3.77 11.39 -7.31
N SER A 25 -3.60 10.54 -8.32
CA SER A 25 -4.20 10.74 -9.64
C SER A 25 -4.63 9.42 -10.30
N SER A 26 -5.42 9.52 -11.37
CA SER A 26 -5.72 8.38 -12.26
C SER A 26 -4.67 8.16 -13.35
N TRP A 27 -3.55 8.88 -13.33
CA TRP A 27 -2.57 8.84 -14.39
C TRP A 27 -1.43 7.90 -14.06
N LYS A 28 -0.92 7.20 -15.07
CA LYS A 28 0.41 6.59 -15.04
C LYS A 28 1.38 7.40 -15.87
N VAL A 29 2.66 7.26 -15.55
CA VAL A 29 3.76 7.71 -16.38
C VAL A 29 4.60 6.51 -16.78
N GLN A 30 5.04 6.48 -18.04
CA GLN A 30 6.09 5.62 -18.54
C GLN A 30 7.27 6.50 -18.92
N ALA A 31 8.43 6.27 -18.30
CA ALA A 31 9.57 7.16 -18.41
C ALA A 31 10.71 6.54 -19.21
N TYR A 32 11.20 7.29 -20.19
CA TYR A 32 12.40 7.04 -20.97
C TYR A 32 13.36 8.22 -20.79
N PRO A 33 14.65 8.07 -21.12
CA PRO A 33 15.65 9.13 -20.96
C PRO A 33 15.28 10.49 -21.58
N GLU A 34 14.65 10.51 -22.75
CA GLU A 34 14.27 11.76 -23.46
C GLU A 34 12.74 11.99 -23.49
N LEU A 35 11.93 11.07 -22.94
CA LEU A 35 10.48 11.10 -23.14
C LEU A 35 9.73 10.55 -21.94
N LEU A 36 8.76 11.32 -21.47
CA LEU A 36 7.72 10.85 -20.56
C LEU A 36 6.41 10.67 -21.33
N LYS A 37 5.79 9.50 -21.17
CA LYS A 37 4.45 9.21 -21.69
C LYS A 37 3.47 9.11 -20.54
N PHE A 38 2.46 9.96 -20.54
CA PHE A 38 1.39 9.97 -19.57
C PHE A 38 0.15 9.32 -20.16
N GLU A 39 -0.53 8.50 -19.36
CA GLU A 39 -1.80 7.88 -19.74
C GLU A 39 -2.77 7.91 -18.56
N ASN A 40 -3.98 8.40 -18.80
CA ASN A 40 -5.07 8.39 -17.82
C ASN A 40 -5.75 7.02 -17.85
N LEU A 41 -5.67 6.29 -16.73
CA LEU A 41 -6.20 4.94 -16.58
C LEU A 41 -7.72 4.89 -16.43
N THR A 42 -8.42 6.02 -16.41
CA THR A 42 -9.88 6.07 -16.34
C THR A 42 -10.51 6.35 -17.70
N ASN A 43 -9.90 7.20 -18.54
CA ASN A 43 -10.48 7.63 -19.82
C ASN A 43 -9.58 7.40 -21.04
N GLY A 44 -8.39 6.82 -20.86
CA GLY A 44 -7.45 6.51 -21.94
C GLY A 44 -6.72 7.71 -22.55
N GLN A 45 -6.88 8.92 -22.00
CA GLN A 45 -6.19 10.12 -22.49
C GLN A 45 -4.67 9.94 -22.41
N LYS A 46 -3.95 10.33 -23.47
CA LYS A 46 -2.48 10.21 -23.57
C LYS A 46 -1.82 11.57 -23.80
N LEU A 47 -0.65 11.77 -23.20
CA LEU A 47 0.17 12.96 -23.37
C LEU A 47 1.66 12.57 -23.42
N GLY A 48 2.43 13.19 -24.30
CA GLY A 48 3.89 13.06 -24.33
C GLY A 48 4.56 14.34 -23.82
N TYR A 49 5.64 14.19 -23.07
CA TYR A 49 6.48 15.30 -22.62
C TYR A 49 7.94 14.97 -22.91
N ARG A 50 8.60 15.77 -23.76
CA ARG A 50 10.02 15.58 -24.09
C ARG A 50 10.90 16.23 -23.03
N LEU A 51 11.97 15.53 -22.67
CA LEU A 51 13.01 16.00 -21.78
C LEU A 51 14.16 16.53 -22.63
N ASP A 52 14.73 17.66 -22.23
CA ASP A 52 15.94 18.22 -22.86
C ASP A 52 17.19 17.57 -22.25
N TRP A 53 17.26 16.23 -22.33
CA TRP A 53 18.38 15.43 -21.81
C TRP A 53 19.21 14.92 -22.99
N LYS A 54 20.46 15.36 -23.10
CA LYS A 54 21.39 14.87 -24.12
C LYS A 54 21.94 13.50 -23.73
N GLY A 55 21.76 12.53 -24.61
CA GLY A 55 22.24 11.16 -24.41
C GLY A 55 23.75 11.03 -24.71
N PRO A 56 24.37 9.90 -24.31
CA PRO A 56 23.75 8.77 -23.61
C PRO A 56 23.40 9.12 -22.16
N VAL A 57 22.33 8.51 -21.64
CA VAL A 57 21.93 8.65 -20.23
C VAL A 57 22.28 7.37 -19.47
N LEU A 58 23.26 7.46 -18.59
CA LEU A 58 23.73 6.38 -17.72
C LEU A 58 22.96 6.39 -16.40
N ASP A 59 22.88 5.23 -15.73
CA ASP A 59 22.18 5.04 -14.45
C ASP A 59 20.75 5.57 -14.43
N PHE A 60 20.07 5.54 -15.59
CA PHE A 60 18.68 5.97 -15.72
C PHE A 60 17.82 5.23 -14.71
N THR A 61 17.08 5.97 -13.89
CA THR A 61 16.30 5.40 -12.80
C THR A 61 14.96 6.10 -12.67
N VAL A 62 13.91 5.30 -12.48
CA VAL A 62 12.57 5.74 -12.11
C VAL A 62 12.30 5.25 -10.69
N GLU A 63 12.12 6.16 -9.73
CA GLU A 63 11.81 5.84 -8.33
C GLU A 63 10.41 6.38 -7.99
N LEU A 64 9.52 5.51 -7.52
CA LEU A 64 8.23 5.89 -6.97
C LEU A 64 8.37 6.09 -5.46
N ASP A 65 8.40 7.33 -4.99
CA ASP A 65 8.53 7.70 -3.58
C ASP A 65 7.14 7.82 -2.93
N LEU A 66 6.63 6.71 -2.38
CA LEU A 66 5.32 6.66 -1.74
C LEU A 66 5.26 7.35 -0.37
N GLU A 67 6.41 7.72 0.19
CA GLU A 67 6.46 8.55 1.40
C GLU A 67 6.15 10.01 1.07
N LYS A 68 6.56 10.49 -0.11
CA LYS A 68 6.28 11.84 -0.61
C LYS A 68 5.06 11.92 -1.54
N GLY A 69 4.65 10.80 -2.13
CA GLY A 69 3.63 10.78 -3.18
C GLY A 69 4.15 11.39 -4.49
N ALA A 70 5.39 11.09 -4.85
CA ALA A 70 6.05 11.63 -6.03
C ALA A 70 6.82 10.54 -6.79
N ILE A 71 7.15 10.82 -8.04
CA ILE A 71 8.01 9.98 -8.87
C ILE A 71 9.25 10.80 -9.23
N TRP A 72 10.42 10.20 -9.03
CA TRP A 72 11.69 10.77 -9.43
C TRP A 72 12.19 10.06 -10.68
N VAL A 73 12.63 10.84 -11.66
CA VAL A 73 13.37 10.33 -12.82
C VAL A 73 14.73 10.99 -12.81
N TYR A 74 15.79 10.20 -12.86
CA TYR A 74 17.17 10.71 -12.78
C TYR A 74 18.17 9.82 -13.53
N GLY A 75 19.34 10.38 -13.81
CA GLY A 75 20.46 9.71 -14.47
C GLY A 75 21.62 10.66 -14.76
N HIS A 76 22.72 10.13 -15.30
CA HIS A 76 23.89 10.89 -15.71
C HIS A 76 23.85 11.12 -17.23
N THR A 77 23.79 12.37 -17.65
CA THR A 77 23.85 12.79 -19.06
C THR A 77 25.26 13.29 -19.41
N GLU A 78 25.50 13.65 -20.67
CA GLU A 78 26.73 14.34 -21.08
C GLU A 78 26.97 15.66 -20.31
N GLU A 79 25.89 16.28 -19.85
CA GLU A 79 25.90 17.54 -19.10
C GLU A 79 25.93 17.33 -17.58
N GLY A 80 26.08 16.09 -17.12
CA GLY A 80 26.16 15.70 -15.71
C GLY A 80 24.87 15.09 -15.16
N TYR A 81 24.74 15.06 -13.84
CA TYR A 81 23.58 14.46 -13.17
C TYR A 81 22.31 15.30 -13.40
N ARG A 82 21.26 14.68 -13.92
CA ARG A 82 19.94 15.26 -14.11
C ARG A 82 18.92 14.53 -13.24
N ARG A 83 17.95 15.28 -12.71
CA ARG A 83 16.84 14.77 -11.92
C ARG A 83 15.63 15.67 -12.08
N LEU A 84 14.46 15.06 -12.23
CA LEU A 84 13.17 15.73 -12.22
C LEU A 84 12.20 15.05 -11.24
N CYS A 85 11.22 15.81 -10.78
CA CYS A 85 10.12 15.36 -9.93
C CYS A 85 8.80 15.40 -10.70
N ILE A 86 8.03 14.32 -10.63
CA ILE A 86 6.64 14.25 -11.09
C ILE A 86 5.75 14.06 -9.87
N GLU A 87 4.83 14.98 -9.64
CA GLU A 87 3.93 14.91 -8.49
C GLU A 87 2.55 15.50 -8.80
N THR A 88 1.55 15.10 -8.01
CA THR A 88 0.23 15.72 -8.05
C THR A 88 0.18 16.87 -7.05
N THR A 89 -0.13 18.05 -7.54
CA THR A 89 -0.30 19.30 -6.78
C THR A 89 -1.78 19.73 -6.78
N ASN A 90 -2.13 20.79 -6.05
CA ASN A 90 -3.49 21.34 -6.07
C ASN A 90 -3.92 21.86 -7.44
N GLY A 91 -2.98 22.20 -8.32
CA GLY A 91 -3.27 22.67 -9.68
C GLY A 91 -3.24 21.55 -10.73
N GLY A 92 -2.72 20.37 -10.38
CA GLY A 92 -2.62 19.23 -11.29
C GLY A 92 -1.33 18.44 -11.18
N ILE A 93 -1.10 17.55 -12.14
CA ILE A 93 0.16 16.82 -12.29
C ILE A 93 1.20 17.82 -12.78
N ALA A 94 2.30 17.92 -12.04
CA ALA A 94 3.39 18.82 -12.33
C ALA A 94 4.70 18.06 -12.56
N ILE A 95 5.52 18.60 -13.46
CA ILE A 95 6.93 18.24 -13.62
C ILE A 95 7.74 19.45 -13.12
N ASP A 96 8.57 19.26 -12.09
CA ASP A 96 9.37 20.32 -11.48
C ASP A 96 8.57 21.62 -11.24
N LYS A 97 7.37 21.47 -10.65
CA LYS A 97 6.39 22.53 -10.34
C LYS A 97 5.63 23.13 -11.54
N LYS A 98 5.96 22.76 -12.78
CA LYS A 98 5.18 23.14 -13.95
C LYS A 98 4.02 22.17 -14.16
N VAL A 99 2.79 22.65 -13.98
CA VAL A 99 1.58 21.85 -14.24
C VAL A 99 1.49 21.50 -15.72
N ILE A 100 1.32 20.22 -16.01
CA ILE A 100 1.16 19.67 -17.36
C ILE A 100 -0.24 19.10 -17.60
N VAL A 101 -0.93 18.66 -16.54
CA VAL A 101 -2.29 18.13 -16.61
C VAL A 101 -3.08 18.69 -15.44
N PRO A 102 -4.15 19.47 -15.68
CA PRO A 102 -5.03 19.95 -14.61
C PRO A 102 -5.72 18.77 -13.90
N THR A 103 -5.63 18.74 -12.58
CA THR A 103 -6.33 17.78 -11.72
C THR A 103 -6.32 18.30 -10.28
N SER A 104 -7.10 17.69 -9.39
CA SER A 104 -7.14 18.04 -7.97
C SER A 104 -6.50 16.94 -7.13
N LYS A 105 -5.63 17.33 -6.20
CA LYS A 105 -5.06 16.42 -5.22
C LYS A 105 -6.08 16.15 -4.12
N LEU A 106 -6.52 14.90 -3.97
CA LEU A 106 -7.35 14.48 -2.83
C LEU A 106 -6.48 13.74 -1.81
N GLU A 107 -5.89 14.49 -0.88
CA GLU A 107 -5.14 13.89 0.22
C GLU A 107 -6.09 13.33 1.30
N ARG A 108 -5.71 12.19 1.86
CA ARG A 108 -6.38 11.57 3.01
C ARG A 108 -5.35 10.96 3.95
N PRO A 109 -5.70 10.75 5.24
CA PRO A 109 -4.83 10.03 6.16
C PRO A 109 -4.45 8.67 5.56
N LEU A 110 -3.16 8.37 5.56
CA LEU A 110 -2.63 7.14 4.97
C LEU A 110 -2.15 6.18 6.05
N GLU A 111 -2.67 4.96 5.98
CA GLU A 111 -2.22 3.84 6.77
C GLU A 111 -0.87 3.31 6.23
N ARG A 112 -0.06 2.71 7.09
CA ARG A 112 1.26 2.17 6.73
C ARG A 112 1.45 0.75 7.23
N LEU A 113 1.66 -0.18 6.31
CA LEU A 113 1.96 -1.59 6.56
C LEU A 113 3.45 -1.88 6.32
N SER A 114 4.12 -2.56 7.25
CA SER A 114 5.44 -3.16 7.01
C SER A 114 5.41 -4.64 7.41
N LEU A 115 6.00 -5.49 6.58
CA LEU A 115 6.08 -6.94 6.79
C LEU A 115 7.49 -7.40 7.17
N GLY A 116 8.27 -6.50 7.78
CA GLY A 116 9.59 -6.81 8.33
C GLY A 116 10.71 -6.93 7.30
N MET A 117 10.50 -6.45 6.07
CA MET A 117 11.49 -6.47 5.00
C MET A 117 12.47 -5.29 5.12
N SER A 118 13.75 -5.56 4.86
CA SER A 118 14.83 -4.54 4.80
C SER A 118 15.57 -4.49 3.46
N LYS A 119 15.12 -5.27 2.46
CA LYS A 119 15.74 -5.34 1.13
C LYS A 119 15.52 -4.03 0.37
N SER A 120 16.40 -3.74 -0.59
CA SER A 120 16.14 -2.68 -1.57
C SER A 120 14.95 -3.07 -2.45
N LEU A 121 14.11 -2.09 -2.76
CA LEU A 121 12.94 -2.25 -3.62
C LEU A 121 13.31 -2.04 -5.10
N ASP A 122 14.42 -2.64 -5.54
CA ASP A 122 14.72 -2.79 -6.96
C ASP A 122 13.63 -3.65 -7.58
N TRP A 123 12.81 -3.04 -8.44
CA TRP A 123 11.57 -3.65 -8.85
C TRP A 123 11.76 -4.82 -9.83
N GLN A 124 12.87 -4.84 -10.57
CA GLN A 124 13.23 -6.00 -11.39
C GLN A 124 13.53 -7.20 -10.50
N LEU A 125 14.26 -6.99 -9.40
CA LEU A 125 14.56 -8.05 -8.45
C LEU A 125 13.34 -8.46 -7.63
N VAL A 126 12.52 -7.52 -7.16
CA VAL A 126 11.24 -7.80 -6.47
C VAL A 126 10.34 -8.68 -7.34
N ARG A 127 10.19 -8.31 -8.63
CA ARG A 127 9.40 -9.11 -9.59
C ARG A 127 9.95 -10.51 -9.77
N ARG A 128 11.26 -10.75 -9.72
CA ARG A 128 11.83 -12.10 -9.83
C ARG A 128 11.69 -12.93 -8.55
N ARG A 129 11.76 -12.29 -7.38
CA ARG A 129 11.68 -12.97 -6.08
C ARG A 129 10.27 -13.40 -5.73
N HIS A 130 9.25 -12.71 -6.23
CA HIS A 130 7.83 -12.99 -5.92
C HIS A 130 7.49 -12.96 -4.42
N GLU A 131 8.27 -12.25 -3.62
CA GLU A 131 8.06 -12.16 -2.18
C GLU A 131 6.95 -11.15 -1.86
N MET A 132 5.78 -11.65 -1.44
CA MET A 132 4.63 -10.79 -1.08
C MET A 132 4.92 -9.84 0.08
N ALA A 133 5.90 -10.16 0.93
CA ALA A 133 6.36 -9.26 1.99
C ALA A 133 6.96 -7.95 1.44
N GLU A 134 7.50 -7.97 0.21
CA GLU A 134 8.05 -6.79 -0.48
C GLU A 134 6.94 -6.05 -1.27
N ILE A 135 6.00 -6.81 -1.84
CA ILE A 135 5.00 -6.28 -2.79
C ILE A 135 3.79 -5.67 -2.07
N LEU A 136 3.21 -6.36 -1.08
CA LEU A 136 1.95 -5.94 -0.44
C LEU A 136 2.06 -4.58 0.27
N PRO A 137 3.15 -4.22 0.98
CA PRO A 137 3.30 -2.89 1.56
C PRO A 137 3.22 -1.76 0.51
N VAL A 138 3.88 -1.96 -0.64
CA VAL A 138 3.90 -0.98 -1.73
C VAL A 138 2.51 -0.87 -2.37
N TRP A 139 1.89 -2.01 -2.69
CA TRP A 139 0.53 -2.05 -3.24
C TRP A 139 -0.47 -1.40 -2.30
N PHE A 140 -0.47 -1.79 -1.03
CA PHE A 140 -1.35 -1.22 -0.02
C PHE A 140 -1.22 0.29 0.10
N ARG A 141 0.02 0.81 0.08
CA ARG A 141 0.26 2.25 0.17
C ARG A 141 -0.20 2.98 -1.07
N LEU A 142 0.17 2.50 -2.26
CA LEU A 142 -0.21 3.10 -3.53
C LEU A 142 -1.74 3.08 -3.75
N GLY A 143 -2.41 1.99 -3.36
CA GLY A 143 -3.86 1.86 -3.49
C GLY A 143 -4.68 2.85 -2.67
N GLN A 144 -4.14 3.34 -1.55
CA GLN A 144 -4.74 4.44 -0.80
C GLN A 144 -4.52 5.81 -1.46
N MET A 145 -3.55 5.91 -2.37
CA MET A 145 -3.16 7.15 -3.04
C MET A 145 -3.78 7.27 -4.44
N VAL A 146 -4.70 6.41 -4.86
CA VAL A 146 -5.38 6.58 -6.17
C VAL A 146 -6.86 6.93 -5.99
N PRO A 147 -7.51 7.62 -6.94
CA PRO A 147 -8.94 7.86 -6.90
C PRO A 147 -9.74 6.57 -6.76
N ALA A 148 -10.92 6.65 -6.14
CA ALA A 148 -11.83 5.52 -6.09
C ALA A 148 -12.21 5.11 -7.53
N SER A 149 -12.23 3.80 -7.79
CA SER A 149 -12.59 3.23 -9.09
C SER A 149 -13.98 2.60 -9.05
N SER A 150 -14.47 2.19 -10.23
CA SER A 150 -15.65 1.34 -10.37
C SER A 150 -15.55 0.08 -9.49
N THR A 151 -16.70 -0.46 -9.10
CA THR A 151 -16.80 -1.73 -8.34
C THR A 151 -16.85 -2.96 -9.25
N ALA A 152 -16.93 -2.78 -10.57
CA ALA A 152 -16.98 -3.88 -11.53
C ALA A 152 -15.65 -4.66 -11.57
N LYS A 153 -15.68 -5.91 -11.10
CA LYS A 153 -14.52 -6.82 -11.06
C LYS A 153 -14.44 -7.63 -12.35
N VAL A 154 -13.77 -7.07 -13.36
CA VAL A 154 -13.49 -7.73 -14.66
C VAL A 154 -12.01 -8.03 -14.85
N GLY A 155 -11.66 -8.90 -15.81
CA GLY A 155 -10.26 -9.24 -16.11
C GLY A 155 -9.47 -9.68 -14.88
N ALA A 156 -8.26 -9.15 -14.70
CA ALA A 156 -7.45 -9.41 -13.51
C ALA A 156 -8.14 -9.01 -12.19
N ALA A 157 -9.05 -8.04 -12.19
CA ALA A 157 -9.78 -7.64 -10.98
C ALA A 157 -10.80 -8.69 -10.54
N ALA A 158 -11.24 -9.58 -11.43
CA ALA A 158 -12.08 -10.72 -11.08
C ALA A 158 -11.38 -11.69 -10.12
N LEU A 159 -10.05 -11.63 -10.03
CA LEU A 159 -9.25 -12.42 -9.09
C LEU A 159 -9.31 -11.86 -7.66
N LEU A 160 -9.80 -10.63 -7.41
CA LEU A 160 -9.89 -10.02 -6.07
C LEU A 160 -11.04 -10.57 -5.21
N GLN A 161 -11.31 -11.86 -5.31
CA GLN A 161 -12.30 -12.57 -4.51
C GLN A 161 -11.73 -12.90 -3.13
N GLU A 162 -12.60 -13.28 -2.19
CA GLU A 162 -12.12 -13.74 -0.89
C GLU A 162 -11.27 -15.01 -1.05
N CYS A 163 -10.11 -15.02 -0.38
CA CYS A 163 -9.18 -16.13 -0.41
C CYS A 163 -9.10 -16.79 0.97
N GLU A 164 -8.98 -18.12 0.98
CA GLU A 164 -8.71 -18.88 2.19
C GLU A 164 -7.35 -18.50 2.81
N LYS A 165 -7.27 -18.51 4.15
CA LYS A 165 -6.08 -18.08 4.90
C LYS A 165 -4.79 -18.79 4.49
N THR A 166 -4.88 -20.05 4.09
CA THR A 166 -3.75 -20.91 3.73
C THR A 166 -3.18 -20.59 2.35
N GLU A 167 -3.95 -19.97 1.47
CA GLU A 167 -3.58 -19.74 0.07
C GLU A 167 -3.37 -18.25 -0.26
N VAL A 168 -3.43 -17.37 0.75
CA VAL A 168 -3.31 -15.91 0.61
C VAL A 168 -2.12 -15.52 -0.28
N VAL A 169 -0.92 -16.02 0.02
CA VAL A 169 0.29 -15.60 -0.73
C VAL A 169 0.26 -16.04 -2.19
N LYS A 170 -0.16 -17.28 -2.47
CA LYS A 170 -0.30 -17.79 -3.85
C LYS A 170 -1.37 -17.02 -4.61
N HIS A 171 -2.47 -16.70 -3.96
CA HIS A 171 -3.57 -15.94 -4.56
C HIS A 171 -3.15 -14.51 -4.92
N TYR A 172 -2.50 -13.80 -4.00
CA TYR A 172 -1.95 -12.47 -4.28
C TYR A 172 -0.86 -12.49 -5.35
N LEU A 173 -0.05 -13.56 -5.41
CA LEU A 173 0.92 -13.73 -6.49
C LEU A 173 0.23 -13.85 -7.86
N LYS A 174 -0.86 -14.62 -7.97
CA LYS A 174 -1.63 -14.71 -9.23
C LYS A 174 -2.16 -13.34 -9.67
N ILE A 175 -2.73 -12.58 -8.73
CA ILE A 175 -3.22 -11.22 -9.02
C ILE A 175 -2.05 -10.32 -9.43
N PHE A 176 -0.91 -10.42 -8.74
CA PHE A 176 0.28 -9.63 -9.05
C PHE A 176 0.79 -9.87 -10.48
N LEU A 177 0.92 -11.15 -10.87
CA LEU A 177 1.43 -11.53 -12.19
C LEU A 177 0.48 -11.14 -13.32
N ALA A 178 -0.81 -11.39 -13.17
CA ALA A 178 -1.79 -11.05 -14.20
C ALA A 178 -2.07 -9.54 -14.26
N GLY A 179 -2.22 -8.92 -13.09
CA GLY A 179 -2.81 -7.59 -12.94
C GLY A 179 -1.83 -6.43 -12.88
N PHE A 180 -0.51 -6.66 -12.85
CA PHE A 180 0.46 -5.58 -12.72
C PHE A 180 1.65 -5.71 -13.67
N GLU A 181 2.06 -4.55 -14.19
CA GLU A 181 3.30 -4.34 -14.93
C GLU A 181 4.13 -3.22 -14.32
N GLY A 182 5.34 -2.98 -14.84
CA GLY A 182 6.22 -1.92 -14.33
C GLY A 182 6.35 -1.97 -12.80
N ILE A 183 6.35 -0.80 -12.15
CA ILE A 183 6.27 -0.61 -10.70
C ILE A 183 4.79 -0.48 -10.29
N LEU A 184 4.11 -1.62 -10.15
CA LEU A 184 2.68 -1.72 -9.81
C LEU A 184 1.75 -0.85 -10.66
N THR A 185 2.03 -0.76 -11.95
CA THR A 185 1.07 -0.22 -12.91
C THR A 185 -0.01 -1.26 -13.15
N PRO A 186 -1.29 -0.99 -12.83
CA PRO A 186 -2.32 -1.99 -12.95
C PRO A 186 -2.76 -2.17 -14.42
N ARG A 187 -3.12 -3.40 -14.78
CA ARG A 187 -3.65 -3.80 -16.08
C ARG A 187 -4.76 -4.83 -15.89
N LEU A 188 -5.81 -4.78 -16.72
CA LEU A 188 -6.91 -5.75 -16.64
C LEU A 188 -6.67 -6.99 -17.50
N SER A 189 -5.81 -6.90 -18.50
CA SER A 189 -5.43 -8.00 -19.41
C SER A 189 -4.04 -8.53 -19.06
N ASP A 190 -3.83 -9.82 -19.29
CA ASP A 190 -2.56 -10.52 -19.05
C ASP A 190 -1.61 -10.30 -20.22
N THR A 191 -0.99 -9.12 -20.28
CA THR A 191 -0.06 -8.77 -21.36
C THR A 191 1.28 -9.51 -21.28
N ASP A 192 1.53 -10.25 -20.19
CA ASP A 192 2.68 -11.15 -20.06
C ASP A 192 2.35 -12.60 -20.50
N HIS A 193 1.11 -12.84 -20.98
CA HIS A 193 0.63 -14.13 -21.47
C HIS A 193 0.90 -15.31 -20.50
N GLN A 194 0.69 -15.09 -19.21
CA GLN A 194 0.86 -16.11 -18.16
C GLN A 194 -0.24 -17.18 -18.18
N GLY A 195 -1.35 -16.92 -18.87
CA GLY A 195 -2.50 -17.83 -18.95
C GLY A 195 -3.32 -17.85 -17.66
N ILE A 196 -3.28 -16.76 -16.87
CA ILE A 196 -3.97 -16.69 -15.57
C ILE A 196 -5.43 -16.23 -15.74
N ILE A 197 -5.68 -15.33 -16.67
CA ILE A 197 -7.01 -14.81 -16.98
C ILE A 197 -7.32 -15.00 -18.47
N PRO A 198 -8.60 -15.14 -18.85
CA PRO A 198 -8.99 -15.25 -20.25
C PRO A 198 -8.66 -13.95 -21.02
N GLU A 199 -8.38 -14.10 -22.31
CA GLU A 199 -8.18 -12.97 -23.21
C GLU A 199 -9.48 -12.17 -23.37
N GLY A 200 -9.35 -10.85 -23.45
CA GLY A 200 -10.48 -9.94 -23.60
C GLY A 200 -10.07 -8.48 -23.54
N GLU A 201 -10.92 -7.64 -24.13
CA GLU A 201 -10.87 -6.19 -23.99
C GLU A 201 -11.76 -5.76 -22.82
N PHE A 202 -11.23 -4.88 -21.97
CA PHE A 202 -11.93 -4.37 -20.80
C PHE A 202 -12.00 -2.84 -20.89
N SER A 203 -13.19 -2.30 -20.61
CA SER A 203 -13.44 -0.85 -20.67
C SER A 203 -13.28 -0.15 -19.32
N GLU A 204 -13.25 -0.96 -18.26
CA GLU A 204 -13.16 -0.54 -16.88
C GLU A 204 -11.77 -0.04 -16.54
N SER A 205 -11.68 0.85 -15.54
CA SER A 205 -10.38 1.35 -15.10
C SER A 205 -9.62 0.27 -14.33
N PRO A 206 -8.34 -0.03 -14.68
CA PRO A 206 -7.53 -0.99 -13.95
C PRO A 206 -7.19 -0.53 -12.52
N LEU A 207 -7.46 0.74 -12.17
CA LEU A 207 -7.24 1.27 -10.81
C LEU A 207 -8.00 0.50 -9.72
N ILE A 208 -9.05 -0.25 -10.08
CA ILE A 208 -9.74 -1.15 -9.15
C ILE A 208 -8.78 -2.15 -8.48
N LEU A 209 -7.75 -2.62 -9.19
CA LEU A 209 -6.73 -3.51 -8.64
C LEU A 209 -5.96 -2.86 -7.49
N LEU A 210 -5.69 -1.56 -7.60
CA LEU A 210 -5.04 -0.81 -6.53
C LEU A 210 -6.00 -0.54 -5.38
N THR A 211 -7.21 -0.05 -5.64
CA THR A 211 -8.16 0.34 -4.58
C THR A 211 -8.71 -0.85 -3.81
N GLU A 212 -9.32 -1.82 -4.51
CA GLU A 212 -9.90 -3.01 -3.89
C GLU A 212 -8.80 -3.96 -3.38
N GLY A 213 -7.66 -4.00 -4.06
CA GLY A 213 -6.48 -4.70 -3.57
C GLY A 213 -6.01 -4.15 -2.23
N ALA A 214 -5.92 -2.83 -2.05
CA ALA A 214 -5.55 -2.24 -0.76
C ALA A 214 -6.57 -2.55 0.35
N GLN A 215 -7.87 -2.55 0.05
CA GLN A 215 -8.90 -2.95 1.01
C GLN A 215 -8.78 -4.43 1.38
N SER A 216 -8.56 -5.30 0.40
CA SER A 216 -8.36 -6.72 0.61
C SER A 216 -7.10 -6.97 1.46
N ILE A 217 -5.99 -6.28 1.18
CA ILE A 217 -4.75 -6.37 1.97
C ILE A 217 -5.00 -5.91 3.41
N ARG A 218 -5.68 -4.77 3.61
CA ARG A 218 -6.07 -4.29 4.95
C ARG A 218 -6.83 -5.37 5.73
N SER A 219 -7.77 -6.06 5.07
CA SER A 219 -8.59 -7.10 5.69
C SER A 219 -7.81 -8.34 6.16
N LEU A 220 -6.58 -8.54 5.69
CA LEU A 220 -5.69 -9.61 6.17
C LEU A 220 -5.21 -9.33 7.60
N PHE A 221 -5.00 -8.05 7.92
CA PHE A 221 -4.36 -7.60 9.16
C PHE A 221 -5.34 -6.98 10.14
N PHE A 222 -6.46 -6.42 9.65
CA PHE A 222 -7.46 -5.80 10.50
C PHE A 222 -8.86 -5.85 9.86
N ARG A 223 -9.86 -6.27 10.65
CA ARG A 223 -11.27 -6.20 10.28
C ARG A 223 -12.04 -5.46 11.36
N GLU A 224 -12.88 -4.53 10.92
CA GLU A 224 -13.78 -3.77 11.78
C GLU A 224 -15.21 -4.22 11.52
N MET A 225 -15.79 -4.88 12.53
CA MET A 225 -17.22 -5.14 12.63
C MET A 225 -17.84 -4.13 13.60
N LYS A 226 -19.18 -4.13 13.72
CA LYS A 226 -19.92 -3.12 14.50
C LYS A 226 -19.36 -2.94 15.93
N ASP A 227 -19.17 -4.07 16.63
CA ASP A 227 -18.77 -4.10 18.04
C ASP A 227 -17.50 -4.93 18.27
N GLU A 228 -16.77 -5.28 17.21
CA GLU A 228 -15.54 -6.09 17.29
C GLU A 228 -14.47 -5.58 16.33
N TRP A 229 -13.25 -5.48 16.85
CA TRP A 229 -12.03 -5.26 16.06
C TRP A 229 -11.18 -6.53 16.08
N SER A 230 -11.10 -7.18 14.92
CA SER A 230 -10.30 -8.39 14.77
C SER A 230 -8.93 -8.05 14.20
N PHE A 231 -7.87 -8.29 14.99
CA PHE A 231 -6.47 -8.12 14.61
C PHE A 231 -5.91 -9.42 14.04
N LEU A 232 -5.14 -9.31 12.96
CA LEU A 232 -4.50 -10.43 12.25
C LEU A 232 -5.47 -11.57 11.88
N PRO A 233 -6.71 -11.28 11.42
CA PRO A 233 -7.74 -12.31 11.24
C PRO A 233 -7.34 -13.34 10.18
N CYS A 234 -6.59 -12.95 9.15
CA CYS A 234 -6.15 -13.82 8.05
C CYS A 234 -4.63 -13.70 7.80
N LEU A 235 -3.82 -13.66 8.86
CA LEU A 235 -2.37 -13.57 8.73
C LEU A 235 -1.79 -14.83 8.06
N SER A 236 -1.17 -14.66 6.89
CA SER A 236 -0.44 -15.75 6.22
C SER A 236 0.70 -16.28 7.11
N PRO A 237 0.97 -17.60 7.10
CA PRO A 237 2.16 -18.17 7.70
C PRO A 237 3.48 -17.52 7.24
N ASP A 238 3.53 -16.91 6.07
CA ASP A 238 4.75 -16.27 5.53
C ASP A 238 5.07 -14.94 6.23
N PHE A 239 4.08 -14.30 6.86
CA PHE A 239 4.23 -12.98 7.49
C PHE A 239 4.56 -13.10 8.98
N HIS A 240 5.78 -13.55 9.26
CA HIS A 240 6.27 -13.82 10.61
C HIS A 240 6.24 -12.62 11.57
N ALA A 241 6.51 -11.42 11.07
CA ALA A 241 6.53 -10.20 11.86
C ALA A 241 6.13 -9.00 11.00
N GLY A 242 5.66 -7.94 11.64
CA GLY A 242 5.29 -6.73 10.94
C GLY A 242 4.68 -5.67 11.85
N ARG A 243 4.35 -4.55 11.23
CA ARG A 243 3.81 -3.36 11.88
C ARG A 243 2.72 -2.76 11.01
N TYR A 244 1.69 -2.26 11.66
CA TYR A 244 0.63 -1.52 11.02
C TYR A 244 0.46 -0.22 11.79
N LEU A 245 0.61 0.91 11.09
CA LEU A 245 0.54 2.24 11.69
C LEU A 245 -0.55 3.07 11.07
N GLN A 246 -1.08 4.00 11.88
CA GLN A 246 -2.07 5.01 11.53
C GLN A 246 -3.35 4.41 10.95
N LEU A 247 -3.68 3.17 11.31
CA LEU A 247 -4.94 2.54 10.91
C LEU A 247 -6.11 3.41 11.38
N GLN A 248 -7.06 3.69 10.49
CA GLN A 248 -8.24 4.49 10.81
C GLN A 248 -9.47 3.59 10.88
N THR A 249 -10.26 3.75 11.94
CA THR A 249 -11.56 3.07 12.07
C THR A 249 -12.68 3.93 11.48
N LYS A 250 -13.86 3.35 11.25
CA LYS A 250 -15.04 4.09 10.76
C LYS A 250 -15.46 5.20 11.72
N ALA A 251 -15.21 5.02 13.02
CA ALA A 251 -15.49 6.03 14.04
C ALA A 251 -14.35 7.07 14.22
N GLY A 252 -13.28 6.97 13.43
CA GLY A 252 -12.15 7.92 13.45
C GLY A 252 -11.07 7.64 14.49
N ASP A 253 -11.11 6.48 15.17
CA ASP A 253 -10.02 6.09 16.08
C ASP A 253 -8.77 5.77 15.27
N ARG A 254 -7.62 6.03 15.91
CA ARG A 254 -6.32 5.67 15.34
C ARG A 254 -5.75 4.46 16.04
N ILE A 255 -5.26 3.50 15.25
CA ILE A 255 -4.66 2.27 15.77
C ILE A 255 -3.25 2.07 15.19
N ASP A 256 -2.29 1.80 16.06
CA ASP A 256 -0.98 1.28 15.71
C ASP A 256 -0.81 -0.11 16.35
N PHE A 257 -0.30 -1.11 15.63
CA PHE A 257 0.03 -2.41 16.22
C PHE A 257 1.26 -3.06 15.60
N GLU A 258 1.89 -3.95 16.35
CA GLU A 258 2.98 -4.80 15.86
C GLU A 258 2.81 -6.25 16.28
N TRP A 259 3.29 -7.14 15.43
CA TRP A 259 3.31 -8.58 15.67
C TRP A 259 4.69 -9.15 15.38
N SER A 260 5.00 -10.25 16.05
CA SER A 260 6.21 -11.03 15.83
C SER A 260 5.94 -12.50 16.15
N LYS A 261 6.66 -13.40 15.49
CA LYS A 261 6.42 -14.84 15.58
C LYS A 261 4.93 -15.19 15.37
N LYS A 262 4.27 -14.48 14.43
CA LYS A 262 2.83 -14.61 14.09
C LYS A 262 1.86 -14.32 15.25
N SER A 263 2.32 -13.66 16.31
CA SER A 263 1.52 -13.28 17.46
C SER A 263 1.54 -11.78 17.68
N LEU A 264 0.37 -11.22 18.01
CA LEU A 264 0.23 -9.81 18.38
C LEU A 264 1.08 -9.51 19.61
N GLN A 265 1.83 -8.40 19.56
CA GLN A 265 2.74 -8.02 20.65
C GLN A 265 2.27 -6.76 21.36
N LYS A 266 1.83 -5.76 20.58
CA LYS A 266 1.43 -4.45 21.08
C LYS A 266 0.34 -3.87 20.20
N VAL A 267 -0.60 -3.17 20.84
CA VAL A 267 -1.61 -2.33 20.19
C VAL A 267 -1.67 -1.00 20.93
N ILE A 268 -1.75 0.10 20.18
CA ILE A 268 -1.97 1.45 20.67
C ILE A 268 -3.25 1.94 20.00
N ILE A 269 -4.23 2.34 20.81
CA ILE A 269 -5.52 2.84 20.33
C ILE A 269 -5.68 4.26 20.86
N ASP A 270 -5.82 5.23 19.97
CA ASP A 270 -6.28 6.58 20.32
C ASP A 270 -7.77 6.68 19.98
N SER A 271 -8.60 6.65 21.02
CA SER A 271 -10.05 6.66 20.85
C SER A 271 -10.61 8.06 20.57
N LYS A 272 -11.61 8.14 19.69
CA LYS A 272 -12.39 9.35 19.40
C LYS A 272 -13.81 9.33 19.96
N ALA A 273 -14.32 8.16 20.30
CA ALA A 273 -15.70 8.00 20.76
C ALA A 273 -15.82 7.05 21.95
N SER A 274 -16.80 7.30 22.82
CA SER A 274 -17.12 6.42 23.93
C SER A 274 -17.91 5.23 23.43
N ARG A 275 -17.39 4.02 23.63
CA ARG A 275 -18.08 2.76 23.27
C ARG A 275 -17.34 1.55 23.82
N GLU A 276 -18.03 0.43 23.82
CA GLU A 276 -17.44 -0.87 24.11
C GLU A 276 -17.11 -1.59 22.80
N ILE A 277 -15.93 -2.22 22.75
CA ILE A 277 -15.51 -3.04 21.62
C ILE A 277 -14.91 -4.37 22.09
N PHE A 278 -15.14 -5.44 21.35
CA PHE A 278 -14.40 -6.68 21.52
C PHE A 278 -13.09 -6.63 20.73
N ILE A 279 -12.01 -7.13 21.34
CA ILE A 279 -10.70 -7.25 20.69
C ILE A 279 -10.53 -8.70 20.23
N GLY A 280 -10.83 -8.95 18.97
CA GLY A 280 -10.59 -10.24 18.32
C GLY A 280 -9.10 -10.40 18.01
N VAL A 281 -8.51 -11.52 18.43
CA VAL A 281 -7.10 -11.85 18.15
C VAL A 281 -6.96 -13.31 17.74
N PRO A 282 -5.84 -13.73 17.10
CA PRO A 282 -5.61 -15.13 16.80
C PRO A 282 -5.50 -15.96 18.09
N LYS A 283 -6.12 -17.14 18.08
CA LYS A 283 -5.91 -18.14 19.14
C LYS A 283 -4.42 -18.53 19.19
N PRO A 284 -3.87 -18.87 20.36
CA PRO A 284 -4.56 -19.11 21.64
C PRO A 284 -4.48 -17.93 22.63
N LEU A 285 -4.36 -16.69 22.17
CA LEU A 285 -4.29 -15.53 23.10
C LEU A 285 -5.62 -15.33 23.85
N THR A 286 -5.56 -15.16 25.17
CA THR A 286 -6.74 -15.00 26.05
C THR A 286 -6.71 -13.74 26.89
N SER A 287 -5.54 -13.15 27.13
CA SER A 287 -5.41 -11.92 27.92
C SER A 287 -4.26 -11.03 27.45
N CYS A 288 -4.28 -9.79 27.89
CA CYS A 288 -3.19 -8.84 27.71
C CYS A 288 -3.09 -7.91 28.92
N ARG A 289 -2.03 -7.11 28.98
CA ARG A 289 -1.93 -5.99 29.89
C ARG A 289 -2.47 -4.73 29.23
N LEU A 290 -3.45 -4.11 29.87
CA LEU A 290 -4.04 -2.83 29.47
C LEU A 290 -3.46 -1.69 30.31
N ARG A 291 -3.02 -0.62 29.64
CA ARG A 291 -2.60 0.64 30.26
C ARG A 291 -3.26 1.82 29.58
N THR A 292 -3.51 2.89 30.34
CA THR A 292 -3.98 4.19 29.83
C THR A 292 -2.91 5.28 29.96
N SER A 293 -1.74 4.94 30.50
CA SER A 293 -0.57 5.80 30.62
C SER A 293 0.71 4.99 30.42
N LEU A 294 1.73 5.60 29.83
CA LEU A 294 3.02 4.95 29.55
C LEU A 294 3.76 4.50 30.81
N HIS A 295 3.60 5.23 31.91
CA HIS A 295 4.25 4.95 33.19
C HIS A 295 3.37 4.12 34.14
N GLY A 296 2.12 3.84 33.76
CA GLY A 296 1.21 3.02 34.56
C GLY A 296 1.64 1.55 34.58
N LYS A 297 1.44 0.88 35.72
CA LYS A 297 1.66 -0.58 35.83
C LYS A 297 0.76 -1.38 34.88
N GLY A 298 -0.45 -0.88 34.64
CA GLY A 298 -1.49 -1.56 33.86
C GLY A 298 -2.24 -2.62 34.65
N VAL A 299 -3.35 -3.07 34.09
CA VAL A 299 -4.18 -4.15 34.64
C VAL A 299 -4.26 -5.28 33.64
N ARG A 300 -4.43 -6.51 34.12
CA ARG A 300 -4.72 -7.64 33.23
C ARG A 300 -6.13 -7.47 32.68
N HIS A 301 -6.25 -7.48 31.35
CA HIS A 301 -7.51 -7.43 30.64
C HIS A 301 -7.75 -8.76 29.92
N SER A 302 -8.93 -9.32 30.12
CA SER A 302 -9.35 -10.56 29.47
C SER A 302 -9.93 -10.25 28.09
N LEU A 303 -9.43 -10.90 27.04
CA LEU A 303 -9.82 -10.61 25.66
C LEU A 303 -11.25 -11.09 25.31
N ASN A 304 -11.87 -11.87 26.20
CA ASN A 304 -13.29 -12.23 26.09
C ASN A 304 -14.24 -11.18 26.71
N LYS A 305 -13.71 -10.08 27.26
CA LYS A 305 -14.49 -8.96 27.78
C LYS A 305 -14.35 -7.76 26.84
N PRO A 306 -15.40 -6.92 26.72
CA PRO A 306 -15.29 -5.70 25.95
C PRO A 306 -14.29 -4.73 26.60
N LEU A 307 -13.57 -4.00 25.76
CA LEU A 307 -12.76 -2.85 26.13
C LEU A 307 -13.62 -1.59 26.03
N ALA A 308 -13.85 -0.93 27.17
CA ALA A 308 -14.50 0.37 27.21
C ALA A 308 -13.53 1.46 26.73
N LEU A 309 -13.78 2.00 25.54
CA LEU A 309 -13.07 3.13 24.98
C LEU A 309 -13.68 4.43 25.49
N VAL A 310 -12.81 5.40 25.76
CA VAL A 310 -13.18 6.76 26.20
C VAL A 310 -12.58 7.78 25.22
N PRO A 311 -13.32 8.82 24.79
CA PRO A 311 -12.81 9.82 23.85
C PRO A 311 -11.52 10.47 24.34
N SER A 312 -10.57 10.71 23.43
CA SER A 312 -9.28 11.34 23.68
C SER A 312 -8.36 10.58 24.66
N GLN A 313 -8.69 9.34 25.00
CA GLN A 313 -7.84 8.47 25.79
C GLN A 313 -7.02 7.54 24.87
N THR A 314 -5.74 7.39 25.20
CA THR A 314 -4.87 6.40 24.56
C THR A 314 -4.82 5.13 25.40
N PHE A 315 -5.09 3.99 24.76
CA PHE A 315 -4.98 2.67 25.35
C PHE A 315 -3.75 1.95 24.78
N PHE A 316 -2.95 1.38 25.66
CA PHE A 316 -1.79 0.56 25.33
C PHE A 316 -2.05 -0.87 25.78
N LEU A 317 -2.19 -1.78 24.82
CA LEU A 317 -2.29 -3.21 25.07
C LEU A 317 -0.94 -3.84 24.74
N ASP A 318 -0.33 -4.55 25.68
CA ASP A 318 0.89 -5.33 25.46
C ASP A 318 0.90 -6.59 26.32
N ARG A 319 1.98 -7.39 26.28
CA ARG A 319 2.08 -8.67 27.02
C ARG A 319 0.87 -9.57 26.78
N PHE A 320 0.61 -9.88 25.51
CA PHE A 320 -0.43 -10.83 25.13
C PHE A 320 -0.04 -12.24 25.60
N GLU A 321 -0.95 -12.91 26.28
CA GLU A 321 -0.74 -14.19 26.97
C GLU A 321 -1.82 -15.20 26.56
N LYS A 322 -1.45 -16.49 26.64
CA LYS A 322 -2.35 -17.64 26.44
C LYS A 322 -3.17 -17.92 27.70
#